data_AF-A0A414SJK8-F1
#
_entry.id   AF-A0A414SJK8-F1
#
_cell.length_a   1.000
_cell.length_b   1.000
_cell.length_c   1.000
_cell.angle_alpha   90.00
_cell.angle_beta   90.00
_cell.angle_gamma   90.00
#
_symmetry.space_group_name_H-M   'P 1'
#
loop_
_entity.id
_entity.type
_entity.pdbx_description
1 polymer ?
#
loop_
_entity_poly.entity_id
_entity_poly.type
_entity_poly.pdbx_seq_one_letter_code
_entity_poly.pdbx_strand_id
1 'polypeptide(L)'
;MSIKKTNESVDSIDIMRISQELILKNRTVYKHLAADIPVQQILDEIIPGLIKLYKDHVVQIVQFKSDLAYINLAVLFDDSYTLTMHQSKIGKSRKLTRAINEKYGPATLTIINYRYDDVQDPEKNSTHLYKARSGKAIWTRKETEENNHE
;
A
#
# COMPACT_ATOMS: atom_id res chain seq x y z
N MET A 1 -23.82 -28.07 -31.53
CA MET A 1 -24.28 -26.89 -30.76
C MET A 1 -23.16 -25.86 -30.77
N SER A 2 -23.37 -24.70 -31.40
CA SER A 2 -22.37 -23.62 -31.43
C SER A 2 -22.78 -22.55 -30.44
N ILE A 3 -21.94 -22.30 -29.44
CA ILE A 3 -22.17 -21.27 -28.42
C ILE A 3 -21.95 -19.92 -29.11
N LYS A 4 -23.04 -19.20 -29.42
CA LYS A 4 -22.97 -17.80 -29.86
C LYS A 4 -22.40 -16.99 -28.70
N LYS A 5 -21.14 -16.55 -28.80
CA LYS A 5 -20.62 -15.46 -27.97
C LYS A 5 -21.36 -14.19 -28.38
N THR A 6 -22.33 -13.78 -27.58
CA THR A 6 -22.87 -12.43 -27.60
C THR A 6 -21.77 -11.50 -27.13
N ASN A 7 -21.03 -10.91 -28.08
CA ASN A 7 -20.27 -9.70 -27.80
C ASN A 7 -21.31 -8.60 -27.56
N GLU A 8 -21.62 -8.35 -26.29
CA GLU A 8 -22.36 -7.15 -25.92
C GLU A 8 -21.54 -5.95 -26.41
N SER A 9 -22.14 -5.15 -27.29
CA SER A 9 -21.53 -3.91 -27.75
C SER A 9 -21.41 -2.99 -26.55
N VAL A 10 -20.17 -2.73 -26.11
CA VAL A 10 -19.91 -1.74 -25.06
C VAL A 10 -20.41 -0.38 -25.55
N ASP A 11 -21.27 0.27 -24.77
CA ASP A 11 -21.79 1.59 -25.13
C ASP A 11 -20.64 2.59 -25.24
N SER A 12 -20.66 3.38 -26.31
CA SER A 12 -19.78 4.53 -26.50
C SER A 12 -19.71 5.47 -25.28
N ILE A 13 -20.82 5.59 -24.52
CA ILE A 13 -20.89 6.37 -23.28
C ILE A 13 -20.02 5.73 -22.19
N ASP A 14 -20.04 4.40 -22.07
CA ASP A 14 -19.22 3.67 -21.11
C ASP A 14 -17.73 3.80 -21.45
N ILE A 15 -17.39 3.73 -22.74
CA ILE A 15 -16.00 3.95 -23.21
C ILE A 15 -15.54 5.38 -22.90
N MET A 16 -16.40 6.38 -23.14
CA MET A 16 -16.09 7.78 -22.80
C MET A 16 -15.88 7.96 -21.30
N ARG A 17 -16.74 7.35 -20.47
CA ARG A 17 -16.61 7.39 -19.00
C ARG A 17 -15.30 6.77 -18.54
N ILE A 18 -14.99 5.55 -19.00
CA ILE A 18 -13.73 4.85 -18.66
C ILE A 18 -12.52 5.66 -19.13
N SER A 19 -12.59 6.23 -20.33
CA SER A 19 -11.51 7.07 -20.87
C SER A 19 -11.31 8.33 -20.03
N GLN A 20 -12.38 9.00 -19.61
CA GLN A 20 -12.30 10.17 -18.72
C GLN A 20 -11.75 9.79 -17.34
N GLU A 21 -12.17 8.67 -16.76
CA GLU A 21 -11.62 8.17 -15.50
C GLU A 21 -10.12 7.88 -15.61
N LEU A 22 -9.67 7.27 -16.70
CA LEU A 22 -8.25 7.01 -16.97
C LEU A 22 -7.47 8.30 -17.21
N ILE A 23 -8.00 9.26 -17.96
CA ILE A 23 -7.39 10.58 -18.17
C ILE A 23 -7.26 11.33 -16.84
N LEU A 24 -8.28 11.31 -15.99
CA LEU A 24 -8.25 11.94 -14.67
C LEU A 24 -7.26 11.26 -13.74
N LYS A 25 -7.22 9.92 -13.70
CA LYS A 25 -6.22 9.16 -12.95
C LYS A 25 -4.81 9.50 -13.42
N ASN A 26 -4.55 9.40 -14.73
CA ASN A 26 -3.26 9.72 -15.32
C ASN A 26 -2.88 11.18 -15.07
N ARG A 27 -3.77 12.14 -15.31
CA ARG A 27 -3.52 13.56 -15.06
C ARG A 27 -3.24 13.83 -13.59
N THR A 28 -3.84 13.08 -12.67
CA THR A 28 -3.54 13.23 -11.24
C THR A 28 -2.18 12.65 -10.92
N VAL A 29 -1.87 11.43 -11.37
CA VAL A 29 -0.54 10.81 -11.26
C VAL A 29 0.55 11.73 -11.84
N TYR A 30 0.32 12.31 -13.03
CA TYR A 30 1.23 13.26 -13.68
C TYR A 30 1.25 14.64 -13.03
N LYS A 31 0.15 15.12 -12.44
CA LYS A 31 0.14 16.34 -11.62
C LYS A 31 0.98 16.18 -10.35
N HIS A 32 1.05 14.99 -9.77
CA HIS A 32 1.91 14.72 -8.62
C HIS A 32 3.36 14.46 -9.01
N LEU A 33 3.63 13.95 -10.22
CA LEU A 33 4.97 14.02 -10.81
C LEU A 33 5.40 15.47 -11.10
N ALA A 34 4.45 16.38 -11.36
CA ALA A 34 4.69 17.80 -11.62
C ALA A 34 4.51 18.72 -10.39
N ALA A 35 4.06 18.18 -9.25
CA ALA A 35 3.97 18.89 -7.99
C ALA A 35 5.10 18.36 -7.13
N ASP A 36 6.07 19.21 -6.80
CA ASP A 36 7.24 18.95 -5.96
C ASP A 36 6.88 18.58 -4.50
N ILE A 37 5.89 17.71 -4.27
CA ILE A 37 5.47 17.27 -2.95
C ILE A 37 6.53 16.28 -2.46
N PRO A 38 7.25 16.61 -1.38
CA PRO A 38 8.27 15.71 -0.87
C PRO A 38 7.63 14.43 -0.38
N VAL A 39 8.10 13.27 -0.85
CA VAL A 39 7.68 11.95 -0.35
C VAL A 39 7.75 11.91 1.18
N GLN A 40 8.78 12.52 1.76
CA GLN A 40 8.97 12.59 3.21
C GLN A 40 7.79 13.25 3.93
N GLN A 41 7.20 14.32 3.36
CA GLN A 41 6.06 14.99 3.97
C GLN A 41 4.85 14.03 4.11
N ILE A 42 4.62 13.17 3.12
CA ILE A 42 3.53 12.19 3.15
C ILE A 42 3.86 11.08 4.17
N LEU A 43 5.13 10.64 4.21
CA LEU A 43 5.60 9.63 5.17
C LEU A 43 5.46 10.11 6.62
N ASP A 44 5.85 11.36 6.91
CA ASP A 44 5.76 11.97 8.23
C ASP A 44 4.31 12.07 8.74
N GLU A 45 3.33 12.15 7.83
CA GLU A 45 1.91 12.16 8.17
C GLU A 45 1.34 10.75 8.39
N ILE A 46 1.68 9.79 7.52
CA ILE A 46 1.09 8.44 7.59
C ILE A 46 1.73 7.56 8.65
N ILE A 47 3.06 7.62 8.85
CA ILE A 47 3.79 6.71 9.75
C ILE A 47 3.27 6.80 11.19
N PRO A 48 3.12 8.00 11.81
CA PRO A 48 2.56 8.10 13.15
C PRO A 48 1.13 7.57 13.23
N GLY A 49 0.34 7.74 12.16
CA GLY A 49 -1.02 7.20 12.07
C GLY A 49 -1.05 5.67 12.10
N LEU A 50 -0.13 5.01 11.40
CA LEU A 50 0.02 3.55 11.41
C LEU A 50 0.52 3.04 12.75
N ILE A 51 1.54 3.67 13.32
CA ILE A 51 2.05 3.31 14.65
C ILE A 51 0.96 3.49 15.70
N LYS A 52 0.18 4.57 15.65
CA LYS A 52 -0.94 4.77 16.60
C LYS A 52 -2.05 3.73 16.41
N LEU A 53 -2.36 3.36 15.18
CA LEU A 53 -3.42 2.40 14.87
C LEU A 53 -3.06 0.99 15.33
N TYR A 54 -1.83 0.57 15.06
CA TYR A 54 -1.37 -0.79 15.24
C TYR A 54 -0.50 -1.00 16.48
N LYS A 55 -0.03 0.09 17.11
CA LYS A 55 0.72 0.11 18.36
C LYS A 55 1.98 -0.77 18.30
N ASP A 56 2.23 -1.47 19.39
CA ASP A 56 3.32 -2.39 19.66
C ASP A 56 3.41 -3.55 18.67
N HIS A 57 2.34 -3.87 17.94
CA HIS A 57 2.36 -4.94 16.94
C HIS A 57 3.18 -4.61 15.69
N VAL A 58 3.49 -3.34 15.41
CA VAL A 58 4.30 -2.98 14.23
C VAL A 58 5.77 -3.24 14.54
N VAL A 59 6.37 -4.15 13.79
CA VAL A 59 7.82 -4.43 13.84
C VAL A 59 8.56 -3.50 12.91
N GLN A 60 8.06 -3.33 11.70
CA GLN A 60 8.72 -2.54 10.67
C GLN A 60 7.72 -1.96 9.68
N ILE A 61 8.03 -0.77 9.15
CA ILE A 61 7.35 -0.19 7.98
C ILE A 61 8.38 -0.10 6.86
N VAL A 62 8.06 -0.75 5.75
CA VAL A 62 8.95 -0.86 4.60
C VAL A 62 8.33 -0.15 3.40
N GLN A 63 9.07 0.76 2.79
CA GLN A 63 8.73 1.34 1.50
C GLN A 63 9.28 0.46 0.38
N PHE A 64 8.43 0.05 -0.56
CA PHE A 64 8.85 -0.78 -1.68
C PHE A 64 8.37 -0.23 -3.02
N LYS A 65 8.96 -0.73 -4.11
CA LYS A 65 8.60 -0.34 -5.48
C LYS A 65 7.44 -1.21 -6.00
N SER A 66 6.37 -0.57 -6.44
CA SER A 66 5.30 -1.20 -7.23
C SER A 66 4.54 -0.13 -8.02
N ASP A 67 3.81 -0.59 -9.02
CA ASP A 67 2.86 0.14 -9.84
C ASP A 67 1.48 0.38 -9.19
N LEU A 68 1.29 -0.04 -7.92
CA LEU A 68 -0.02 0.06 -7.24
C LEU A 68 -0.35 1.50 -6.81
N ALA A 69 0.66 2.25 -6.40
CA ALA A 69 0.57 3.65 -5.98
C ALA A 69 1.93 4.33 -6.10
N TYR A 70 1.94 5.66 -5.99
CA TYR A 70 3.18 6.44 -5.95
C TYR A 70 4.07 6.05 -4.75
N ILE A 71 3.48 5.85 -3.58
CA ILE A 71 4.12 5.33 -2.37
C ILE A 71 3.47 4.00 -2.00
N ASN A 72 4.27 2.94 -1.92
CA ASN A 72 3.82 1.62 -1.50
C ASN A 72 4.47 1.26 -0.17
N LEU A 73 3.65 1.00 0.85
CA LEU A 73 4.12 0.63 2.18
C LEU A 73 3.70 -0.79 2.54
N ALA A 74 4.63 -1.53 3.12
CA ALA A 74 4.38 -2.78 3.82
C ALA A 74 4.46 -2.52 5.33
N VAL A 75 3.40 -2.86 6.07
CA VAL A 75 3.41 -2.87 7.54
C VAL A 75 3.62 -4.29 8.00
N LEU A 76 4.74 -4.54 8.66
CA LEU A 76 5.16 -5.85 9.13
C LEU A 76 4.78 -6.00 10.60
N PHE A 77 4.06 -7.06 10.92
CA PHE A 77 3.57 -7.35 12.25
C PHE A 77 4.27 -8.55 12.87
N ASP A 78 4.45 -8.53 14.19
CA ASP A 78 4.85 -9.72 14.93
C ASP A 78 3.68 -10.71 15.08
N ASP A 79 3.98 -11.88 15.66
CA ASP A 79 3.01 -12.96 15.85
C ASP A 79 1.89 -12.63 16.83
N SER A 80 2.02 -11.58 17.64
CA SER A 80 0.94 -11.13 18.53
C SER A 80 -0.21 -10.47 17.76
N TYR A 81 0.02 -10.06 16.50
CA TYR A 81 -1.00 -9.47 15.65
C TYR A 81 -1.93 -10.52 15.03
N THR A 82 -3.06 -10.74 15.69
CA THR A 82 -4.04 -11.76 15.26
C THR A 82 -4.94 -11.32 14.10
N LEU A 83 -5.55 -12.30 13.44
CA LEU A 83 -6.54 -12.06 12.36
C LEU A 83 -7.73 -11.22 12.85
N THR A 84 -8.23 -11.46 14.06
CA THR A 84 -9.34 -10.69 14.66
C THR A 84 -8.96 -9.23 14.85
N MET A 85 -7.71 -8.97 15.26
CA MET A 85 -7.19 -7.61 15.37
C MET A 85 -7.07 -6.95 14.01
N HIS A 86 -6.65 -7.69 12.98
CA HIS A 86 -6.64 -7.21 11.61
C HIS A 86 -8.03 -6.80 11.14
N GLN A 87 -9.03 -7.67 11.30
CA GLN A 87 -10.42 -7.40 10.90
C GLN A 87 -11.00 -6.16 11.60
N SER A 88 -10.70 -5.96 12.89
CA SER A 88 -11.16 -4.77 13.62
C SER A 88 -10.46 -3.47 13.22
N LYS A 89 -9.23 -3.54 12.66
CA LYS A 89 -8.42 -2.38 12.30
C LYS A 89 -8.42 -2.05 10.80
N ILE A 90 -8.77 -2.99 9.93
CA ILE A 90 -8.70 -2.81 8.47
C ILE A 90 -9.52 -1.61 7.99
N GLY A 91 -10.71 -1.38 8.57
CA GLY A 91 -11.54 -0.21 8.25
C GLY A 91 -10.86 1.12 8.61
N LYS A 92 -10.13 1.16 9.74
CA LYS A 92 -9.38 2.35 10.16
C LYS A 92 -8.14 2.57 9.29
N SER A 93 -7.44 1.49 8.91
CA SER A 93 -6.32 1.56 7.97
C SER A 93 -6.75 2.11 6.62
N ARG A 94 -7.87 1.62 6.08
CA ARG A 94 -8.45 2.13 4.83
C ARG A 94 -8.83 3.59 4.92
N LYS A 95 -9.36 4.05 6.06
CA LYS A 95 -9.65 5.47 6.30
C LYS A 95 -8.38 6.33 6.30
N LEU A 96 -7.30 5.88 6.94
CA LEU A 96 -6.01 6.58 6.91
C LEU A 96 -5.46 6.69 5.48
N THR A 97 -5.42 5.57 4.74
CA THR A 97 -4.96 5.55 3.34
C THR A 97 -5.84 6.46 2.46
N ARG A 98 -7.16 6.43 2.65
CA ARG A 98 -8.09 7.27 1.92
C ARG A 98 -7.87 8.75 2.22
N ALA A 99 -7.65 9.15 3.47
CA ALA A 99 -7.39 10.55 3.82
C ALA A 99 -6.13 11.08 3.13
N ILE A 100 -5.05 10.29 3.08
CA ILE A 100 -3.84 10.64 2.32
C ILE A 100 -4.16 10.78 0.83
N ASN A 101 -4.89 9.84 0.24
CA ASN A 101 -5.23 9.88 -1.17
C ASN A 101 -6.24 10.99 -1.53
N GLU A 102 -7.09 11.42 -0.61
CA GLU A 102 -7.98 12.58 -0.83
C GLU A 102 -7.19 13.89 -0.77
N LYS A 103 -6.20 13.97 0.12
CA LYS A 103 -5.38 15.17 0.32
C LYS A 103 -4.30 15.35 -0.75
N TYR A 104 -3.60 14.27 -1.08
CA TYR A 104 -2.43 14.26 -1.96
C TYR A 104 -2.71 13.60 -3.31
N GLY A 105 -3.97 13.28 -3.61
CA GLY A 105 -4.42 12.73 -4.88
C GLY A 105 -4.62 11.21 -4.91
N PRO A 106 -5.54 10.72 -5.78
CA PRO A 106 -5.79 9.31 -5.97
C PRO A 106 -4.51 8.54 -6.29
N ALA A 107 -4.39 7.34 -5.73
CA ALA A 107 -3.26 6.43 -5.89
C ALA A 107 -1.90 7.01 -5.41
N THR A 108 -1.92 7.99 -4.50
CA THR A 108 -0.68 8.47 -3.85
C THR A 108 -0.09 7.44 -2.89
N LEU A 109 -0.92 6.75 -2.12
CA LEU A 109 -0.51 5.78 -1.11
C LEU A 109 -1.30 4.49 -1.22
N THR A 110 -0.58 3.37 -1.11
CA THR A 110 -1.16 2.05 -0.78
C THR A 110 -0.42 1.42 0.39
N ILE A 111 -1.14 0.58 1.14
CA ILE A 111 -0.62 -0.12 2.31
C ILE A 111 -0.99 -1.60 2.22
N ILE A 112 0.00 -2.46 2.41
CA ILE A 112 -0.18 -3.91 2.50
C ILE A 112 0.36 -4.40 3.84
N ASN A 113 -0.36 -5.34 4.44
CA ASN A 113 -0.04 -5.86 5.77
C ASN A 113 0.53 -7.28 5.63
N TYR A 114 1.65 -7.55 6.31
CA TYR A 114 2.29 -8.87 6.30
C TYR A 114 2.73 -9.27 7.71
N ARG A 115 2.91 -10.57 7.94
CA ARG A 115 3.70 -11.03 9.09
C ARG A 115 5.18 -10.75 8.82
N TYR A 116 5.89 -10.32 9.86
CA TYR A 116 7.32 -10.04 9.79
C TYR A 116 8.09 -11.30 9.38
N ASP A 117 7.84 -12.42 10.06
CA ASP A 117 8.52 -13.69 9.81
C ASP A 117 8.29 -14.21 8.39
N ASP A 118 7.09 -14.02 7.84
CA ASP A 118 6.80 -14.40 6.45
C ASP A 118 7.65 -13.62 5.44
N VAL A 119 7.94 -12.35 5.73
CA VAL A 119 8.79 -11.52 4.87
C VAL A 119 10.25 -11.88 5.06
N GLN A 120 10.69 -12.22 6.26
CA GLN A 120 12.09 -12.61 6.53
C GLN A 120 12.43 -14.01 6.03
N ASP A 121 11.46 -14.92 5.96
CA ASP A 121 11.65 -16.30 5.53
C ASP A 121 12.01 -16.40 4.03
N PRO A 122 13.26 -16.74 3.66
CA PRO A 122 13.67 -16.83 2.26
C PRO A 122 12.99 -17.97 1.51
N GLU A 123 12.46 -18.99 2.20
CA GLU A 123 11.78 -20.12 1.59
C GLU A 123 10.35 -19.76 1.14
N LYS A 124 9.75 -18.72 1.74
CA LYS A 124 8.43 -18.20 1.33
C LYS A 124 8.54 -17.36 0.06
N ASN A 125 8.30 -18.04 -1.05
CA ASN A 125 8.34 -17.46 -2.39
C ASN A 125 6.97 -16.95 -2.85
N SER A 126 6.70 -15.68 -2.56
CA SER A 126 5.59 -14.93 -3.17
C SER A 126 6.12 -13.61 -3.73
N THR A 127 5.70 -13.23 -4.93
CA THR A 127 6.06 -11.94 -5.55
C THR A 127 5.77 -10.75 -4.63
N HIS A 128 4.71 -10.85 -3.83
CA HIS A 128 4.34 -9.83 -2.86
C HIS A 128 5.30 -9.76 -1.66
N LEU A 129 5.70 -10.92 -1.12
CA LEU A 129 6.69 -10.99 -0.04
C LEU A 129 8.06 -10.54 -0.52
N TYR A 130 8.46 -10.92 -1.74
CA TYR A 130 9.72 -10.47 -2.35
C TYR A 130 9.78 -8.94 -2.46
N LYS A 131 8.71 -8.29 -2.93
CA LYS A 131 8.64 -6.82 -3.01
C LYS A 131 8.82 -6.18 -1.64
N ALA A 132 8.14 -6.68 -0.60
CA ALA A 132 8.32 -6.19 0.77
C ALA A 132 9.75 -6.42 1.27
N ARG A 133 10.31 -7.62 1.06
CA ARG A 133 11.69 -7.99 1.46
C ARG A 133 12.76 -7.12 0.79
N SER A 134 12.57 -6.78 -0.48
CA SER A 134 13.50 -5.95 -1.26
C SER A 134 13.33 -4.43 -1.02
N GLY A 135 12.36 -4.04 -0.19
CA GLY A 135 12.08 -2.64 0.11
C GLY A 135 13.05 -2.03 1.12
N LYS A 136 12.94 -0.72 1.31
CA LYS A 136 13.70 0.03 2.30
C LYS A 136 12.89 0.14 3.59
N ALA A 137 13.44 -0.33 4.71
CA ALA A 137 12.89 -0.03 6.03
C ALA A 137 12.97 1.49 6.29
N ILE A 138 11.82 2.11 6.51
CA ILE A 138 11.71 3.55 6.81
C ILE A 138 11.34 3.82 8.28
N TRP A 139 10.92 2.78 8.99
CA TRP A 139 10.71 2.78 10.42
C TRP A 139 10.85 1.36 10.95
N THR A 140 11.55 1.19 12.07
CA THR A 140 11.72 -0.10 12.76
C THR A 140 11.42 0.10 14.24
N ARG A 141 10.80 -0.90 14.88
CA ARG A 141 10.61 -0.91 16.34
C ARG A 141 11.98 -1.03 17.01
N LYS A 142 12.28 -0.18 18.00
CA LYS A 142 13.59 -0.09 18.65
C LYS A 142 14.21 -1.44 19.05
N GLU A 143 13.42 -2.34 19.64
CA GLU A 143 13.87 -3.68 20.06
C GLU A 143 14.36 -4.57 18.89
N THR A 144 13.92 -4.27 17.67
CA THR A 144 14.32 -4.98 16.45
C THR A 144 15.53 -4.31 15.77
N GLU A 145 15.88 -3.06 16.13
CA GLU A 145 17.05 -2.37 15.58
C GLU A 145 18.37 -3.00 16.05
N GLU A 146 18.42 -3.48 17.29
CA GLU A 146 19.61 -4.08 17.90
C GLU A 146 20.00 -5.43 17.24
N ASN A 147 19.03 -6.20 16.74
CA ASN A 147 19.26 -7.52 16.13
C ASN A 147 19.65 -7.46 14.64
N ASN A 148 19.55 -6.30 13.98
CA ASN A 148 19.88 -6.17 12.56
C ASN A 148 21.35 -5.75 12.32
N HIS A 149 22.14 -5.63 13.38
CA HIS A 149 23.54 -5.19 13.36
C HIS A 149 24.54 -6.26 13.86
N GLU A 150 24.09 -7.48 14.14
CA GLU A 150 24.94 -8.66 14.40
C GLU A 150 25.09 -9.56 13.17
#